data_AF-A0A1V4DQA1-F1
#
_entry.id   AF-A0A1V4DQA1-F1
#
_cell.length_a   1.000
_cell.length_b   1.000
_cell.length_c   1.000
_cell.angle_alpha   90.00
_cell.angle_beta   90.00
_cell.angle_gamma   90.00
#
_symmetry.space_group_name_H-M   'P 1'
#
loop_
_entity.id
_entity.type
_entity.pdbx_description
1 polymer ?
#
loop_
_entity_poly.entity_id
_entity_poly.type
_entity_poly.pdbx_seq_one_letter_code
_entity_poly.pdbx_strand_id
1 'polypeptide(L)'
;MTVVADIAGGVRTDAAHRPAYLVFCDVDETLINCKSMFEFLRFQLVRRFGEEGEHRYRLVEADLKGRSAAGVPREDVNRAYYRSYAGESVEEMAALGREWIALAAADPGFFITSTVDELNRHRAAGAEIVLVSGSFPPCLDRSRARRRPARPVLLARRARGPLHR
;
A
#
# COMPACT_ATOMS: atom_id res chain seq x y z
N MET A 1 -25.52 41.60 21.74
CA MET A 1 -24.07 41.61 21.46
C MET A 1 -23.40 40.82 22.58
N THR A 2 -22.65 39.79 22.20
CA THR A 2 -21.80 38.89 23.02
C THR A 2 -22.47 37.74 23.79
N VAL A 3 -22.57 36.62 23.05
CA VAL A 3 -22.39 35.18 23.34
C VAL A 3 -22.57 34.65 24.78
N VAL A 4 -23.41 33.61 24.84
CA VAL A 4 -23.80 32.79 26.00
C VAL A 4 -23.04 31.45 26.00
N ALA A 5 -22.82 30.94 27.22
CA ALA A 5 -22.77 29.53 27.66
C ALA A 5 -21.38 28.88 27.90
N ASP A 6 -21.08 28.77 29.20
CA ASP A 6 -20.26 27.73 29.82
C ASP A 6 -21.05 26.40 29.83
N ILE A 7 -20.47 25.32 29.29
CA ILE A 7 -20.89 23.94 29.59
C ILE A 7 -19.64 23.06 29.58
N ALA A 8 -19.44 22.38 30.72
CA ALA A 8 -18.58 21.23 30.90
C ALA A 8 -18.45 20.35 29.65
N GLY A 9 -17.22 20.16 29.18
CA GLY A 9 -16.90 19.31 28.04
C GLY A 9 -15.47 18.84 28.16
N GLY A 10 -15.25 17.83 28.99
CA GLY A 10 -13.94 17.22 29.18
C GLY A 10 -13.26 16.95 27.85
N VAL A 11 -12.02 17.41 27.73
CA VAL A 11 -11.08 16.89 26.74
C VAL A 11 -10.99 15.40 27.02
N ARG A 12 -11.74 14.58 26.27
CA ARG A 12 -11.43 13.16 26.17
C ARG A 12 -10.08 13.09 25.49
N THR A 13 -9.02 13.11 26.30
CA THR A 13 -7.82 12.38 25.97
C THR A 13 -8.28 10.95 25.76
N ASP A 14 -8.51 10.58 24.50
CA ASP A 14 -8.71 9.18 24.12
C ASP A 14 -7.51 8.45 24.71
N ALA A 15 -7.73 7.65 25.75
CA ALA A 15 -6.67 6.95 26.45
C ALA A 15 -5.99 6.12 25.38
N ALA A 16 -4.78 6.54 24.97
CA ALA A 16 -4.12 5.99 23.80
C ALA A 16 -4.02 4.48 23.99
N HIS A 17 -4.85 3.73 23.27
CA HIS A 17 -4.89 2.28 23.32
C HIS A 17 -3.51 1.80 22.88
N ARG A 18 -2.65 1.49 23.84
CA ARG A 18 -1.36 0.89 23.57
C ARG A 18 -1.64 -0.54 23.11
N PRO A 19 -1.13 -0.97 21.94
CA PRO A 19 -1.32 -2.33 21.50
C PRO A 19 -0.66 -3.29 22.51
N ALA A 20 -1.25 -4.46 22.69
CA ALA A 20 -0.67 -5.52 23.51
C ALA A 20 0.67 -6.02 22.93
N TYR A 21 0.76 -6.05 21.59
CA TYR A 21 1.95 -6.39 20.83
C TYR A 21 1.83 -5.90 19.38
N LEU A 22 2.93 -5.95 18.63
CA LEU A 22 2.96 -5.62 17.20
C LEU A 22 3.05 -6.89 16.36
N VAL A 23 2.39 -6.89 15.20
CA VAL A 23 2.55 -7.92 14.17
C VAL A 23 3.04 -7.25 12.90
N PHE A 24 4.24 -7.65 12.45
CA PHE A 24 4.79 -7.21 11.18
C PHE A 24 4.34 -8.17 10.09
N CYS A 25 3.73 -7.64 9.03
CA CYS A 25 3.26 -8.43 7.90
C CYS A 25 3.86 -7.86 6.62
N ASP A 26 4.53 -8.72 5.86
CA ASP A 26 4.88 -8.39 4.48
C ASP A 26 3.61 -8.24 3.62
N VAL A 27 3.70 -7.51 2.51
CA VAL A 27 2.53 -7.24 1.65
C VAL A 27 2.49 -8.17 0.45
N ASP A 28 3.47 -8.06 -0.43
CA ASP A 28 3.48 -8.76 -1.72
C ASP A 28 3.64 -10.27 -1.51
N GLU A 29 2.82 -11.08 -2.17
CA GLU A 29 2.82 -12.56 -2.02
C GLU A 29 2.62 -13.07 -0.58
N THR A 30 2.27 -12.18 0.37
CA THR A 30 2.01 -12.50 1.78
C THR A 30 0.61 -12.08 2.19
N LEU A 31 0.28 -10.80 2.08
CA LEU A 31 -1.08 -10.26 2.31
C LEU A 31 -1.91 -10.23 1.03
N ILE A 32 -1.27 -9.89 -0.08
CA ILE A 32 -1.89 -9.87 -1.41
C ILE A 32 -1.27 -10.95 -2.28
N ASN A 33 -2.02 -11.46 -3.24
CA ASN A 33 -1.63 -12.59 -4.09
C ASN A 33 -0.72 -12.22 -5.27
N CYS A 34 -0.22 -10.99 -5.33
CA CYS A 34 0.54 -10.46 -6.46
C CYS A 34 1.73 -9.62 -5.98
N LYS A 35 2.61 -9.27 -6.93
CA LYS A 35 3.68 -8.30 -6.74
C LYS A 35 3.19 -6.92 -7.10
N SER A 36 2.86 -6.10 -6.10
CA SER A 36 2.22 -4.79 -6.29
C SER A 36 2.96 -3.87 -7.26
N MET A 37 4.30 -3.82 -7.20
CA MET A 37 5.12 -3.00 -8.10
C MET A 37 4.95 -3.37 -9.58
N PHE A 38 4.93 -4.67 -9.89
CA PHE A 38 4.81 -5.15 -11.27
C PHE A 38 3.39 -4.95 -11.80
N GLU A 39 2.38 -5.36 -11.02
CA GLU A 39 0.98 -5.16 -11.42
C GLU A 39 0.60 -3.68 -11.55
N PHE A 40 1.16 -2.82 -10.69
CA PHE A 40 0.92 -1.39 -10.79
C PHE A 40 1.59 -0.76 -12.03
N LEU A 41 2.82 -1.16 -12.37
CA LEU A 41 3.46 -0.74 -13.62
C LEU A 41 2.65 -1.18 -14.84
N ARG A 42 2.21 -2.44 -14.87
CA ARG A 42 1.35 -2.96 -15.94
C ARG A 42 0.07 -2.14 -16.05
N PHE A 43 -0.61 -1.89 -14.93
CA PHE A 43 -1.82 -1.09 -14.88
C PHE A 43 -1.60 0.32 -15.44
N GLN A 44 -0.54 1.00 -15.02
CA GLN A 44 -0.22 2.36 -15.48
C GLN A 44 0.04 2.39 -17.00
N LEU A 45 0.85 1.46 -17.52
CA LEU A 45 1.16 1.39 -18.94
C LEU A 45 -0.07 1.05 -19.78
N VAL A 46 -0.88 0.08 -19.36
CA VAL A 46 -2.13 -0.30 -20.04
C VAL A 46 -3.14 0.84 -20.00
N ARG A 47 -3.29 1.52 -18.86
CA ARG A 47 -4.17 2.70 -18.75
C ARG A 47 -3.77 3.80 -19.74
N ARG A 48 -2.47 3.99 -19.98
CA ARG A 48 -1.95 5.07 -20.82
C ARG A 48 -1.89 4.73 -22.30
N PHE A 49 -1.59 3.48 -22.64
CA PHE A 49 -1.26 3.07 -24.02
C PHE A 49 -2.11 1.91 -24.54
N GLY A 50 -3.07 1.38 -23.77
CA GLY A 50 -3.89 0.24 -24.18
C GLY A 50 -3.06 -1.02 -24.39
N GLU A 51 -3.30 -1.73 -25.50
CA GLU A 51 -2.59 -2.97 -25.86
C GLU A 51 -1.08 -2.79 -25.99
N GLU A 52 -0.64 -1.64 -26.51
CA GLU A 52 0.77 -1.28 -26.60
C GLU A 52 1.40 -1.14 -25.19
N GLY A 53 0.61 -0.72 -24.21
CA GLY A 53 1.03 -0.67 -22.81
C GLY A 53 1.38 -2.04 -22.24
N GLU A 54 0.60 -3.06 -22.59
CA GLU A 54 0.86 -4.44 -22.19
C GLU A 54 2.14 -4.98 -22.85
N HIS A 55 2.39 -4.64 -24.12
CA HIS A 55 3.64 -5.01 -24.79
C HIS A 55 4.86 -4.35 -24.12
N ARG A 56 4.78 -3.04 -23.81
CA ARG A 56 5.84 -2.32 -23.09
C ARG A 56 6.10 -2.89 -21.71
N TYR A 57 5.04 -3.25 -20.98
CA TYR A 57 5.17 -3.89 -19.68
C TYR A 57 5.97 -5.20 -19.79
N ARG A 58 5.64 -6.07 -20.74
CA ARG A 58 6.36 -7.34 -20.93
C ARG A 58 7.85 -7.14 -21.22
N LEU A 59 8.20 -6.13 -21.99
CA LEU A 59 9.61 -5.79 -22.26
C LEU A 59 10.35 -5.37 -20.99
N VAL A 60 9.75 -4.48 -20.20
CA VAL A 60 10.34 -4.04 -18.92
C VAL A 60 10.43 -5.20 -17.93
N GLU A 61 9.36 -6.00 -17.81
CA GLU A 61 9.33 -7.14 -16.91
C GLU A 61 10.42 -8.18 -17.28
N ALA A 62 10.58 -8.47 -18.56
CA ALA A 62 11.61 -9.38 -19.05
C ALA A 62 13.03 -8.86 -18.74
N ASP A 63 13.30 -7.57 -18.97
CA ASP A 63 14.60 -6.96 -18.63
C ASP A 63 14.89 -7.04 -17.12
N LEU A 64 13.92 -6.67 -16.27
CA LEU A 64 14.09 -6.71 -14.82
C LEU A 64 14.31 -8.14 -14.30
N LYS A 65 13.53 -9.12 -14.79
CA LYS A 65 13.71 -10.53 -14.45
C LYS A 65 15.07 -11.05 -14.94
N GLY A 66 15.49 -10.67 -16.15
CA GLY A 66 16.79 -11.03 -16.72
C GLY A 66 17.95 -10.53 -15.86
N ARG A 67 17.93 -9.26 -15.44
CA ARG A 67 18.93 -8.69 -14.51
C ARG A 67 18.97 -9.44 -13.19
N SER A 68 17.80 -9.70 -12.61
CA SER A 68 17.72 -10.45 -11.35
C SER A 68 18.29 -11.86 -11.48
N ALA A 69 18.00 -12.56 -12.58
CA ALA A 69 18.50 -13.90 -12.83
C ALA A 69 20.03 -13.92 -13.07
N ALA A 70 20.57 -12.84 -13.64
CA ALA A 70 22.00 -12.63 -13.80
C ALA A 70 22.73 -12.23 -12.50
N GLY A 71 22.03 -12.18 -11.36
CA GLY A 71 22.62 -11.84 -10.06
C GLY A 71 22.91 -10.35 -9.87
N VAL A 72 22.31 -9.47 -10.68
CA VAL A 72 22.42 -8.02 -10.49
C VAL A 72 21.87 -7.66 -9.10
N PRO A 73 22.57 -6.80 -8.32
CA PRO A 73 22.11 -6.40 -7.00
C PRO A 73 20.67 -5.85 -7.02
N ARG A 74 19.89 -6.21 -6.00
CA ARG A 74 18.47 -5.82 -5.89
C ARG A 74 18.28 -4.30 -5.99
N GLU A 75 19.19 -3.51 -5.43
CA GLU A 75 19.13 -2.06 -5.50
C GLU A 75 19.22 -1.51 -6.93
N ASP A 76 20.02 -2.15 -7.79
CA ASP A 76 20.17 -1.76 -9.19
C ASP A 76 18.96 -2.18 -10.02
N VAL A 77 18.39 -3.35 -9.72
CA VAL A 77 17.11 -3.78 -10.32
C VAL A 77 15.99 -2.84 -9.92
N ASN A 78 15.92 -2.44 -8.65
CA ASN A 78 14.94 -1.46 -8.17
C ASN A 78 15.13 -0.09 -8.82
N ARG A 79 16.39 0.39 -8.96
CA ARG A 79 16.69 1.62 -9.71
C ARG A 79 16.23 1.52 -11.17
N ALA A 80 16.42 0.37 -11.81
CA ALA A 80 15.94 0.13 -13.16
C ALA A 80 14.41 0.20 -13.25
N TYR A 81 13.71 -0.42 -12.30
CA TYR A 81 12.26 -0.32 -12.19
C TYR A 81 11.78 1.13 -12.06
N TYR A 82 12.35 1.91 -11.14
CA TYR A 82 11.89 3.29 -10.92
C TYR A 82 12.15 4.21 -12.12
N ARG A 83 13.12 3.90 -12.98
CA ARG A 83 13.32 4.62 -14.25
C ARG A 83 12.14 4.50 -15.20
N SER A 84 11.29 3.48 -15.07
CA SER A 84 10.04 3.37 -15.85
C SER A 84 9.03 4.48 -15.55
N TYR A 85 9.18 5.18 -14.42
CA TYR A 85 8.35 6.33 -14.05
C TYR A 85 9.05 7.68 -14.26
N ALA A 86 10.19 7.70 -14.97
CA ALA A 86 10.89 8.96 -15.22
C ALA A 86 9.99 9.93 -16.01
N GLY A 87 9.77 11.12 -15.44
CA GLY A 87 8.92 12.16 -16.03
C GLY A 87 7.43 12.09 -15.63
N GLU A 88 7.01 11.12 -14.81
CA GLU A 88 5.64 11.04 -14.29
C GLU A 88 5.42 12.01 -13.12
N SER A 89 4.21 12.58 -13.00
CA SER A 89 3.82 13.39 -11.84
C SER A 89 3.57 12.52 -10.60
N VAL A 90 4.06 12.95 -9.45
CA VAL A 90 3.82 12.28 -8.16
C VAL A 90 2.33 12.24 -7.83
N GLU A 91 1.61 13.33 -8.10
CA GLU A 91 0.17 13.47 -7.86
C GLU A 91 -0.65 12.54 -8.76
N GLU A 92 -0.30 12.48 -10.05
CA GLU A 92 -0.93 11.57 -11.02
C GLU A 92 -0.67 10.11 -10.64
N MET A 93 0.57 9.76 -10.28
CA MET A 93 0.91 8.41 -9.84
C MET A 93 0.18 8.03 -8.55
N ALA A 94 0.00 8.96 -7.61
CA ALA A 94 -0.80 8.72 -6.41
C ALA A 94 -2.29 8.52 -6.73
N ALA A 95 -2.84 9.23 -7.73
CA ALA A 95 -4.21 9.04 -8.18
C ALA A 95 -4.42 7.69 -8.85
N LEU A 96 -3.52 7.32 -9.76
CA LEU A 96 -3.50 6.01 -10.42
C LEU A 96 -3.35 4.88 -9.40
N GLY A 97 -2.51 5.05 -8.38
CA GLY A 97 -2.32 4.08 -7.30
C GLY A 97 -3.62 3.78 -6.54
N ARG A 98 -4.35 4.84 -6.16
CA ARG A 98 -5.66 4.70 -5.50
C ARG A 98 -6.69 4.01 -6.39
N GLU A 99 -6.66 4.28 -7.68
CA GLU A 99 -7.55 3.65 -8.65
C GLU A 99 -7.22 2.15 -8.80
N TRP A 100 -5.94 1.84 -9.00
CA TRP A 100 -5.45 0.47 -9.13
C TRP A 100 -5.83 -0.37 -7.91
N ILE A 101 -5.53 0.09 -6.69
CA ILE A 101 -5.83 -0.70 -5.49
C ILE A 101 -7.33 -0.87 -5.27
N ALA A 102 -8.16 0.10 -5.68
CA ALA A 102 -9.61 -0.02 -5.59
C ALA A 102 -10.17 -1.08 -6.54
N LEU A 103 -9.63 -1.14 -7.76
CA LEU A 103 -9.98 -2.16 -8.75
C LEU A 103 -9.45 -3.54 -8.36
N ALA A 104 -8.17 -3.63 -7.99
CA ALA A 104 -7.52 -4.87 -7.60
C ALA A 104 -8.20 -5.49 -6.37
N ALA A 105 -8.48 -4.70 -5.34
CA ALA A 105 -9.16 -5.17 -4.13
C ALA A 105 -10.64 -5.56 -4.34
N ALA A 106 -11.21 -5.34 -5.54
CA ALA A 106 -12.53 -5.84 -5.90
C ALA A 106 -12.50 -7.34 -6.21
N ASP A 107 -11.37 -7.84 -6.74
CA ASP A 107 -11.14 -9.26 -7.02
C ASP A 107 -11.10 -10.06 -5.71
N PRO A 108 -11.96 -11.08 -5.54
CA PRO A 108 -11.92 -11.98 -4.38
C PRO A 108 -10.58 -12.69 -4.17
N GLY A 109 -9.80 -12.91 -5.23
CA GLY A 109 -8.50 -13.56 -5.16
C GLY A 109 -7.36 -12.65 -4.70
N PHE A 110 -7.55 -11.33 -4.73
CA PHE A 110 -6.46 -10.37 -4.51
C PHE A 110 -5.83 -10.47 -3.12
N PHE A 111 -6.62 -10.72 -2.09
CA PHE A 111 -6.10 -10.92 -0.73
C PHE A 111 -5.92 -12.40 -0.44
N ILE A 112 -4.81 -12.74 0.21
CA ILE A 112 -4.56 -14.10 0.68
C ILE A 112 -5.41 -14.33 1.94
N THR A 113 -6.49 -15.11 1.81
CA THR A 113 -7.50 -15.31 2.87
C THR A 113 -6.90 -15.77 4.19
N SER A 114 -5.97 -16.74 4.16
CA SER A 114 -5.33 -17.25 5.37
C SER A 114 -4.56 -16.17 6.14
N THR A 115 -3.83 -15.32 5.42
CA THR A 115 -3.12 -14.18 6.01
C THR A 115 -4.09 -13.16 6.59
N VAL A 116 -5.17 -12.84 5.87
CA VAL A 116 -6.21 -11.92 6.38
C VAL A 116 -6.84 -12.45 7.67
N ASP A 117 -7.13 -13.75 7.74
CA ASP A 117 -7.72 -14.38 8.92
C ASP A 117 -6.77 -14.38 10.12
N GLU A 118 -5.48 -14.67 9.92
CA GLU A 118 -4.45 -14.58 10.95
C GLU A 118 -4.31 -13.14 11.49
N LEU A 119 -4.23 -12.15 10.61
CA LEU A 119 -4.16 -10.75 11.01
C LEU A 119 -5.41 -10.29 11.77
N ASN A 120 -6.59 -10.78 11.38
CA ASN A 120 -7.83 -10.52 12.12
C ASN A 120 -7.82 -11.15 13.51
N ARG A 121 -7.28 -12.37 13.67
CA ARG A 121 -7.10 -13.01 14.98
C ARG A 121 -6.17 -12.21 15.88
N HIS A 122 -5.00 -11.80 15.37
CA HIS A 122 -4.07 -10.96 16.13
C HIS A 122 -4.69 -9.61 16.52
N ARG A 123 -5.41 -8.97 15.60
CA ARG A 123 -6.11 -7.71 15.87
C ARG A 123 -7.19 -7.88 16.95
N ALA A 124 -7.95 -8.96 16.92
CA ALA A 124 -8.94 -9.28 17.95
C ALA A 124 -8.29 -9.54 19.32
N ALA A 125 -7.04 -10.00 19.35
CA ALA A 125 -6.23 -10.20 20.54
C ALA A 125 -5.46 -8.94 21.01
N GLY A 126 -5.72 -7.76 20.42
CA GLY A 126 -5.13 -6.49 20.83
C GLY A 126 -3.80 -6.13 20.14
N ALA A 127 -3.46 -6.78 19.02
CA ALA A 127 -2.29 -6.42 18.23
C ALA A 127 -2.50 -5.16 17.38
N GLU A 128 -1.44 -4.36 17.21
CA GLU A 128 -1.34 -3.40 16.11
C GLU A 128 -0.59 -4.05 14.93
N ILE A 129 -1.22 -4.03 13.75
CA ILE A 129 -0.66 -4.61 12.53
C ILE A 129 0.19 -3.56 11.81
N VAL A 130 1.45 -3.88 11.56
CA VAL A 130 2.41 -3.05 10.84
C VAL A 130 2.70 -3.72 9.50
N LEU A 131 2.31 -3.07 8.41
CA LEU A 131 2.61 -3.55 7.07
C LEU A 131 4.01 -3.11 6.65
N VAL A 132 4.81 -4.05 6.18
CA VAL A 132 6.16 -3.84 5.66
C VAL A 132 6.13 -4.18 4.17
N SER A 133 6.61 -3.30 3.32
CA SER A 133 6.61 -3.55 1.87
C SER A 133 7.84 -2.93 1.24
N GLY A 134 8.41 -3.62 0.26
CA GLY A 134 9.46 -3.08 -0.62
C GLY A 134 8.91 -2.18 -1.74
N SER A 135 7.59 -1.98 -1.81
CA SER A 135 6.94 -1.13 -2.80
C SER A 135 6.95 0.36 -2.37
N PHE A 136 6.17 1.19 -3.07
CA PHE A 136 6.11 2.64 -2.87
C PHE A 136 4.65 3.10 -2.65
N PRO A 137 4.41 4.30 -2.07
CA PRO A 137 3.09 4.68 -1.54
C PRO A 137 1.90 4.53 -2.50
N PRO A 138 2.00 4.83 -3.81
CA PRO A 138 0.95 4.55 -4.78
C PRO A 138 0.45 3.11 -4.82
N CYS A 139 1.31 2.12 -4.53
CA CYS A 139 0.93 0.71 -4.46
C CYS A 139 0.16 0.34 -3.18
N LEU A 140 0.07 1.23 -2.19
CA LEU A 140 -0.42 0.87 -0.84
C LEU A 140 -1.48 1.85 -0.31
N ASP A 141 -1.61 3.04 -0.91
CA ASP A 141 -2.49 4.08 -0.38
C ASP A 141 -3.97 3.82 -0.73
N ARG A 142 -4.74 3.39 0.27
CA ARG A 142 -6.19 3.20 0.17
C ARG A 142 -7.00 4.35 0.80
N SER A 143 -6.37 5.45 1.21
CA SER A 143 -6.94 6.47 2.13
C SER A 143 -8.21 7.19 1.66
N ARG A 144 -8.75 6.93 0.46
CA ARG A 144 -10.04 7.49 -0.02
C ARG A 144 -11.15 6.48 -0.34
N ALA A 145 -10.92 5.17 -0.19
CA ALA A 145 -12.03 4.22 -0.31
C ALA A 145 -12.85 4.25 0.99
N ARG A 146 -14.03 4.89 0.95
CA ARG A 146 -15.00 4.96 2.06
C ARG A 146 -15.03 3.67 2.89
N ARG A 147 -14.96 3.83 4.22
CA ARG A 147 -15.18 2.77 5.21
C ARG A 147 -16.40 1.93 4.80
N ARG A 148 -16.15 0.70 4.35
CA ARG A 148 -17.17 -0.36 4.26
C ARG A 148 -16.88 -1.36 5.38
N PRO A 149 -17.86 -1.81 6.18
CA PRO A 149 -17.60 -2.54 7.44
C PRO A 149 -17.10 -3.98 7.29
N ALA A 150 -16.62 -4.43 6.13
CA ALA A 150 -16.40 -5.86 5.88
C ALA A 150 -15.12 -6.22 5.12
N ARG A 151 -14.14 -5.33 4.98
CA ARG A 151 -12.85 -5.67 4.34
C ARG A 151 -11.68 -5.09 5.13
N PRO A 152 -10.54 -5.81 5.24
CA PRO A 152 -9.39 -5.37 6.02
C PRO A 152 -8.97 -3.97 5.54
N VAL A 153 -8.99 -3.04 6.48
CA VAL A 153 -8.52 -1.67 6.26
C VAL A 153 -6.99 -1.78 6.26
N LEU A 154 -6.40 -1.61 5.08
CA LEU A 154 -4.97 -1.47 4.91
C LEU A 154 -4.58 -0.13 5.55
N LEU A 155 -4.22 -0.15 6.84
CA LEU A 155 -3.80 1.04 7.57
C LEU A 155 -2.31 0.92 7.86
N ALA A 156 -1.49 1.26 6.87
CA ALA A 156 -0.07 1.48 7.08
C ALA A 156 0.08 2.77 7.89
N ARG A 157 0.20 2.65 9.22
CA ARG A 157 0.56 3.78 10.06
C ARG A 157 2.08 3.89 10.00
N ARG A 158 2.60 4.93 9.33
CA ARG A 158 4.04 5.26 9.39
C ARG A 158 4.43 5.43 10.86
N ALA A 159 5.40 4.65 11.32
CA ALA A 159 6.09 4.96 12.57
C ALA A 159 6.70 6.36 12.41
N ARG A 160 6.18 7.34 13.16
CA ARG A 160 6.83 8.65 13.26
C ARG A 160 8.08 8.45 14.13
N GLY A 161 9.24 8.30 13.50
CA GLY A 161 10.51 8.46 14.20
C GLY A 161 10.65 9.90 14.72
N PRO A 162 11.38 10.13 15.82
CA PRO A 162 11.67 11.48 16.26
C PRO A 162 12.47 12.20 15.16
N LEU A 163 11.96 13.36 14.72
CA LEU A 163 12.76 14.32 13.99
C LEU A 163 13.90 14.75 14.92
N HIS A 164 15.08 14.18 14.73
CA HIS A 164 16.29 14.77 15.26
C HIS A 164 16.64 15.98 14.38
N ARG A 165 16.75 17.10 15.10
CA ARG A 165 17.01 18.49 14.74
C ARG A 165 17.83 18.75 13.48
#